data_AF-K8DYT0-F1
#
_entry.id   AF-K8DYT0-F1
#
_cell.length_a   1.000
_cell.length_b   1.000
_cell.length_c   1.000
_cell.angle_alpha   90.00
_cell.angle_beta   90.00
_cell.angle_gamma   90.00
#
_symmetry.space_group_name_H-M   'P 1'
#
loop_
_entity.id
_entity.type
_entity.pdbx_description
1 polymer ?
#
loop_
_entity_poly.entity_id
_entity_poly.type
_entity_poly.pdbx_seq_one_letter_code
_entity_poly.pdbx_strand_id
1 'polypeptide(L)'
;MTRQTAAKSFFLNIHPHTINDPQFVKGETMRILKESHLSSHNLVFEITERQGIHDFHRFNKTLAHYRNQGYKVAVDDAGAGFSSLQAIAEVRPEYIKIDHSLVKDIDTNRVKQALLETFVTFAQKIGCSIIAEGIETEAELMTLRSLGVHYGQGYYLARPAYPLPAVQTEALNCILALASRNPTGIWQKAFPIGEISQPAVQVTSNTPVRRLKEMMDSHDLLNGVVVLEGSRPVGLVMRHHLDRYLGTQYGVALYFERPVAMIMDSDPLTVDSSLPIEQVSQLAMNRDRLKLYDFIVVTKDNQLQGVVSVQTLLDTMTKIRMEVARGANPLTGLPGNLTVEREISNRLTEKSPFVCIYLDLDNFKSYNDRYGFENGDRLLLMAARLLTAVVRKYGGANDFVGHIGGDDFIVLTYKDKAEAVCRRYIRYFDRLVKNFYSPEDKNRGGFYGLNRQGQAVWFPLVSVSLAVVDCAGHCSSEQLAETTAQLKQYAKNKSGSVYVWDRRQHRPPL
;
A
#
# COMPACT_ATOMS: atom_id res chain seq x y z
N MET A 1 -10.33 -6.05 28.80
CA MET A 1 -9.15 -6.68 28.18
C MET A 1 -7.99 -5.70 28.21
N THR A 2 -6.95 -6.08 28.94
CA THR A 2 -5.73 -5.32 29.22
C THR A 2 -5.04 -4.88 27.94
N ARG A 3 -5.01 -3.57 27.66
CA ARG A 3 -4.12 -2.98 26.65
C ARG A 3 -2.69 -3.35 27.05
N GLN A 4 -2.02 -4.18 26.27
CA GLN A 4 -0.56 -4.32 26.36
C GLN A 4 0.04 -2.92 26.21
N THR A 5 0.59 -2.37 27.29
CA THR A 5 1.35 -1.13 27.25
C THR A 5 2.58 -1.38 26.39
N ALA A 6 2.59 -0.82 25.17
CA ALA A 6 3.77 -0.79 24.33
C ALA A 6 4.97 -0.27 25.14
N ALA A 7 6.11 -0.96 25.02
CA ALA A 7 7.32 -0.59 25.75
C ALA A 7 7.75 0.84 25.35
N LYS A 8 7.85 1.75 26.33
CA LYS A 8 8.22 3.15 26.10
C LYS A 8 9.69 3.27 25.68
N SER A 9 9.99 4.13 24.73
CA SER A 9 11.38 4.47 24.37
C SER A 9 11.74 5.85 24.92
N PHE A 10 12.96 5.99 25.42
CA PHE A 10 13.55 7.19 25.98
C PHE A 10 14.65 7.66 25.03
N PHE A 11 14.56 8.91 24.62
CA PHE A 11 15.53 9.53 23.74
C PHE A 11 16.44 10.44 24.57
N LEU A 12 17.75 10.20 24.51
CA LEU A 12 18.75 10.92 25.29
C LEU A 12 19.78 11.54 24.36
N ASN A 13 19.92 12.86 24.45
CA ASN A 13 20.97 13.59 23.77
C ASN A 13 22.34 13.21 24.31
N ILE A 14 23.23 12.80 23.42
CA ILE A 14 24.61 12.47 23.74
C ILE A 14 25.54 13.38 22.95
N HIS A 15 26.37 14.11 23.69
CA HIS A 15 27.45 14.87 23.10
C HIS A 15 28.49 13.92 22.50
N PRO A 16 28.95 14.08 21.24
CA PRO A 16 29.88 13.16 20.59
C PRO A 16 31.20 12.94 21.36
N HIS A 17 31.61 13.90 22.19
CA HIS A 17 32.81 13.77 23.02
C HIS A 17 32.62 12.82 24.22
N THR A 18 31.37 12.58 24.66
CA THR A 18 31.03 11.63 25.74
C THR A 18 31.45 10.21 25.37
N ILE A 19 31.53 9.90 24.08
CA ILE A 19 31.99 8.60 23.56
C ILE A 19 33.48 8.34 23.83
N ASN A 20 34.24 9.39 24.13
CA ASN A 20 35.64 9.27 24.55
C ASN A 20 35.82 9.15 26.07
N ASP A 21 34.74 9.30 26.85
CA ASP A 21 34.79 9.17 28.31
C ASP A 21 34.96 7.69 28.73
N PRO A 22 36.05 7.34 29.44
CA PRO A 22 36.28 5.97 29.91
C PRO A 22 35.19 5.45 30.85
N GLN A 23 34.48 6.32 31.57
CA GLN A 23 33.40 5.92 32.48
C GLN A 23 32.12 5.57 31.72
N PHE A 24 31.87 6.26 30.60
CA PHE A 24 30.75 5.94 29.72
C PHE A 24 30.86 4.50 29.20
N VAL A 25 32.03 4.15 28.66
CA VAL A 25 32.32 2.81 28.07
C VAL A 25 32.35 1.67 29.10
N LYS A 26 32.59 1.96 30.38
CA LYS A 26 32.77 0.94 31.44
C LYS A 26 31.49 0.36 32.04
N GLY A 27 30.32 0.68 31.49
CA GLY A 27 29.05 0.04 31.85
C GLY A 27 28.24 0.74 32.94
N GLU A 28 28.58 1.98 33.27
CA GLU A 28 27.82 2.79 34.24
C GLU A 28 26.37 3.01 33.79
N THR A 29 26.16 3.23 32.49
CA THR A 29 24.82 3.31 31.89
C THR A 29 23.99 2.05 32.14
N MET A 30 24.62 0.87 32.06
CA MET A 30 23.95 -0.40 32.35
C MET A 30 23.63 -0.57 33.83
N ARG A 31 24.47 -0.05 34.73
CA ARG A 31 24.21 -0.04 36.17
C ARG A 31 22.96 0.79 36.48
N ILE A 32 22.90 2.02 35.95
CA ILE A 32 21.78 2.95 36.15
C ILE A 32 20.47 2.37 35.60
N LEU A 33 20.51 1.71 34.43
CA LEU A 33 19.33 1.07 33.85
C LEU A 33 18.78 -0.07 34.70
N LYS A 34 19.67 -0.90 35.26
CA LYS A 34 19.27 -1.98 36.18
C LYS A 34 18.62 -1.42 37.44
N GLU A 35 19.18 -0.36 38.02
CA GLU A 35 18.62 0.33 39.19
C GLU A 35 17.26 0.97 38.89
N SER A 36 17.04 1.38 37.64
CA SER A 36 15.80 2.01 37.19
C SER A 36 14.76 1.02 36.62
N HIS A 37 15.04 -0.30 36.64
CA HIS A 37 14.22 -1.34 36.02
C HIS A 37 13.89 -1.10 34.53
N LEU A 38 14.83 -0.50 33.79
CA LEU A 38 14.70 -0.23 32.36
C LEU A 38 15.57 -1.19 31.54
N SER A 39 15.09 -1.58 30.35
CA SER A 39 15.91 -2.32 29.39
C SER A 39 16.70 -1.36 28.50
N SER A 40 17.90 -1.76 28.09
CA SER A 40 18.70 -1.07 27.07
C SER A 40 17.93 -0.87 25.76
N HIS A 41 16.99 -1.76 25.44
CA HIS A 41 16.14 -1.68 24.25
C HIS A 41 15.15 -0.49 24.30
N ASN A 42 14.95 0.08 25.48
CA ASN A 42 14.13 1.28 25.67
C ASN A 42 14.92 2.57 25.47
N LEU A 43 16.25 2.53 25.26
CA LEU A 43 17.05 3.73 25.11
C LEU A 43 17.46 3.99 23.66
N VAL A 44 17.32 5.25 23.26
CA VAL A 44 17.76 5.80 21.98
C VAL A 44 18.73 6.94 22.26
N PHE A 45 19.95 6.86 21.73
CA PHE A 45 20.93 7.94 21.82
C PHE A 45 20.80 8.89 20.63
N GLU A 46 20.54 10.16 20.91
CA GLU A 46 20.46 11.22 19.90
C GLU A 46 21.84 11.84 19.71
N ILE A 47 22.30 11.85 18.46
CA ILE A 47 23.59 12.41 18.05
C ILE A 47 23.30 13.59 17.14
N THR A 48 23.70 14.79 17.57
CA THR A 48 23.50 16.00 16.77
C THR A 48 24.51 16.09 15.62
N GLU A 49 24.04 16.48 14.43
CA GLU A 49 24.89 16.74 13.26
C GLU A 49 25.87 17.91 13.50
N ARG A 50 25.41 18.94 14.23
CA ARG A 50 26.10 20.23 14.38
C ARG A 50 27.47 20.14 15.06
N GLN A 51 27.72 19.06 15.80
CA GLN A 51 28.90 18.95 16.65
C GLN A 51 30.08 18.20 16.02
N GLY A 52 30.01 17.87 14.72
CA GLY A 52 31.16 17.42 13.92
C GLY A 52 31.83 16.13 14.42
N ILE A 53 31.50 14.99 13.83
CA ILE A 53 32.20 13.73 14.13
C ILE A 53 33.53 13.73 13.37
N HIS A 54 34.63 14.05 14.08
CA HIS A 54 35.97 14.09 13.47
C HIS A 54 36.57 12.70 13.21
N ASP A 55 36.19 11.68 13.99
CA ASP A 55 36.64 10.29 13.85
C ASP A 55 35.45 9.32 13.90
N PHE A 56 34.86 9.08 12.73
CA PHE A 56 33.75 8.13 12.58
C PHE A 56 34.15 6.69 12.93
N HIS A 57 35.43 6.31 12.79
CA HIS A 57 35.86 4.94 13.05
C HIS A 57 35.77 4.63 14.54
N ARG A 58 36.36 5.49 15.39
CA ARG A 58 36.28 5.34 16.84
C ARG A 58 34.85 5.50 17.35
N PHE A 59 34.11 6.45 16.79
CA PHE A 59 32.72 6.69 17.12
C PHE A 59 31.84 5.45 16.85
N ASN A 60 31.95 4.86 15.66
CA ASN A 60 31.21 3.66 15.28
C ASN A 60 31.62 2.44 16.10
N LYS A 61 32.88 2.32 16.53
CA LYS A 61 33.32 1.24 17.43
C LYS A 61 32.62 1.31 18.79
N THR A 62 32.51 2.51 19.37
CA THR A 62 31.79 2.69 20.64
C THR A 62 30.29 2.52 20.45
N LEU A 63 29.69 3.04 19.36
CA LEU A 63 28.28 2.79 19.06
C LEU A 63 27.97 1.31 18.88
N ALA A 64 28.85 0.55 18.22
CA ALA A 64 28.69 -0.90 18.08
C ALA A 64 28.67 -1.61 19.44
N HIS A 65 29.47 -1.15 20.40
CA HIS A 65 29.45 -1.69 21.78
C HIS A 65 28.08 -1.50 22.45
N TYR A 66 27.43 -0.35 22.28
CA TYR A 66 26.08 -0.11 22.80
C TYR A 66 24.98 -0.82 21.99
N ARG A 67 25.07 -0.82 20.66
CA ARG A 67 24.12 -1.56 19.82
C ARG A 67 24.09 -3.05 20.14
N ASN A 68 25.25 -3.66 20.40
CA ASN A 68 25.35 -5.06 20.83
C ASN A 68 24.68 -5.32 22.19
N GLN A 69 24.45 -4.28 23.00
CA GLN A 69 23.70 -4.36 24.26
C GLN A 69 22.20 -4.05 24.07
N GLY A 70 21.75 -3.70 22.86
CA GLY A 70 20.34 -3.45 22.53
C GLY A 70 19.94 -1.98 22.46
N TYR A 71 20.88 -1.03 22.64
CA TYR A 71 20.60 0.41 22.50
C TYR A 71 20.35 0.78 21.03
N LYS A 72 19.52 1.79 20.81
CA LYS A 72 19.26 2.38 19.50
C LYS A 72 19.91 3.74 19.38
N VAL A 73 19.96 4.26 18.16
CA VAL A 73 20.62 5.50 17.81
C VAL A 73 19.71 6.34 16.91
N ALA A 74 19.70 7.64 17.16
CA ALA A 74 19.06 8.64 16.33
C ALA A 74 20.09 9.69 15.87
N VAL A 75 19.95 10.15 14.63
CA VAL A 75 20.63 11.38 14.18
C VAL A 75 19.67 12.55 14.34
N ASP A 76 20.13 13.59 15.02
CA ASP A 76 19.36 14.77 15.40
C ASP A 76 19.65 15.99 14.53
N ASP A 77 18.69 16.91 14.43
CA ASP A 77 18.73 18.13 13.60
C ASP A 77 18.94 17.92 12.07
N ALA A 78 18.51 16.80 11.51
CA ALA A 78 18.71 16.51 10.09
C ALA A 78 17.93 17.52 9.20
N GLY A 79 18.63 18.08 8.22
CA GLY A 79 18.08 19.06 7.26
C GLY A 79 18.39 20.52 7.59
N ALA A 80 18.96 20.82 8.76
CA ALA A 80 19.42 22.17 9.11
C ALA A 80 20.84 22.51 8.60
N GLY A 81 21.59 21.52 8.09
CA GLY A 81 23.00 21.65 7.67
C GLY A 81 23.40 20.78 6.47
N PHE A 82 24.65 20.95 6.01
CA PHE A 82 25.21 20.32 4.80
C PHE A 82 25.76 18.88 5.01
N SER A 83 25.84 18.38 6.25
CA SER A 83 26.54 17.12 6.60
C SER A 83 25.62 16.00 7.09
N SER A 84 24.30 16.22 7.15
CA SER A 84 23.28 15.27 7.61
C SER A 84 23.38 13.91 6.90
N LEU A 85 23.44 13.91 5.57
CA LEU A 85 23.44 12.67 4.79
C LEU A 85 24.69 11.84 5.01
N GLN A 86 25.85 12.47 5.18
CA GLN A 86 27.10 11.76 5.48
C GLN A 86 27.05 11.13 6.86
N ALA A 87 26.61 11.90 7.88
CA ALA A 87 26.46 11.37 9.24
C ALA A 87 25.46 10.20 9.28
N ILE A 88 24.32 10.31 8.59
CA ILE A 88 23.33 9.23 8.50
C ILE A 88 23.93 8.00 7.81
N ALA A 89 24.67 8.18 6.72
CA ALA A 89 25.29 7.07 5.98
C ALA A 89 26.36 6.33 6.80
N GLU A 90 27.15 7.05 7.59
CA GLU A 90 28.22 6.49 8.44
C GLU A 90 27.68 5.86 9.73
N VAL A 91 26.71 6.52 10.39
CA VAL A 91 26.15 6.08 11.67
C VAL A 91 25.10 4.99 11.49
N ARG A 92 24.37 4.98 10.36
CA ARG A 92 23.25 4.09 10.05
C ARG A 92 22.25 4.00 11.20
N PRO A 93 21.61 5.11 11.60
CA PRO A 93 20.78 5.17 12.80
C PRO A 93 19.48 4.38 12.64
N GLU A 94 18.80 4.08 13.75
CA GLU A 94 17.43 3.53 13.72
C GLU A 94 16.40 4.64 13.49
N TYR A 95 16.72 5.88 13.89
CA TYR A 95 15.86 7.06 13.74
C TYR A 95 16.60 8.26 13.12
N ILE A 96 15.89 9.04 12.32
CA ILE A 96 16.34 10.33 11.81
C ILE A 96 15.34 11.38 12.29
N LYS A 97 15.81 12.36 13.05
CA LYS A 97 14.99 13.47 13.54
C LYS A 97 15.17 14.66 12.61
N ILE A 98 14.06 15.10 12.02
CA ILE A 98 14.01 16.19 11.06
C ILE A 98 13.80 17.49 11.83
N ASP A 99 14.71 18.43 11.64
CA ASP A 99 14.69 19.71 12.33
C ASP A 99 13.41 20.52 12.04
N HIS A 100 13.00 21.30 13.03
CA HIS A 100 11.82 22.17 12.97
C HIS A 100 11.83 23.13 11.76
N SER A 101 12.99 23.55 11.26
CA SER A 101 13.06 24.45 10.11
C SER A 101 12.51 23.83 8.83
N LEU A 102 12.60 22.49 8.69
CA LEU A 102 12.04 21.74 7.57
C LEU A 102 10.55 21.40 7.78
N VAL A 103 10.09 21.36 9.03
CA VAL A 103 8.71 21.05 9.40
C VAL A 103 7.81 22.28 9.39
N LYS A 104 8.32 23.43 9.86
CA LYS A 104 7.56 24.67 9.97
C LYS A 104 7.00 25.10 8.60
N ASP A 105 5.70 25.40 8.54
CA ASP A 105 5.00 25.81 7.32
C ASP A 105 5.09 24.79 6.16
N ILE A 106 5.34 23.51 6.45
CA ILE A 106 5.50 22.47 5.41
C ILE A 106 4.23 22.24 4.60
N ASP A 107 3.05 22.50 5.18
CA ASP A 107 1.75 22.36 4.55
C ASP A 107 1.58 23.29 3.32
N THR A 108 2.19 24.47 3.36
CA THR A 108 2.14 25.46 2.26
C THR A 108 3.40 25.46 1.40
N ASN A 109 4.52 24.93 1.88
CA ASN A 109 5.81 25.01 1.20
C ASN A 109 6.18 23.72 0.44
N ARG A 110 5.93 23.72 -0.88
CA ARG A 110 6.23 22.58 -1.77
C ARG A 110 7.70 22.17 -1.81
N VAL A 111 8.64 23.10 -1.58
CA VAL A 111 10.08 22.77 -1.58
C VAL A 111 10.41 21.95 -0.32
N LYS A 112 9.90 22.34 0.84
CA LYS A 112 10.05 21.57 2.08
C LYS A 112 9.40 20.19 1.97
N GLN A 113 8.22 20.10 1.35
CA GLN A 113 7.56 18.81 1.08
C GLN A 113 8.44 17.88 0.24
N ALA A 114 9.00 18.37 -0.87
CA ALA A 114 9.87 17.58 -1.74
C ALA A 114 11.19 17.15 -1.06
N LEU A 115 11.79 18.04 -0.26
CA LEU A 115 12.98 17.71 0.54
C LEU A 115 12.66 16.63 1.57
N LEU A 116 11.55 16.77 2.30
CA LEU A 116 11.15 15.77 3.28
C LEU A 116 10.78 14.43 2.63
N GLU A 117 10.12 14.43 1.48
CA GLU A 117 9.84 13.22 0.69
C GLU A 117 11.13 12.50 0.28
N THR A 118 12.18 13.26 -0.04
CA THR A 118 13.52 12.72 -0.31
C THR A 118 14.09 12.04 0.94
N PHE A 119 13.97 12.66 2.12
CA PHE A 119 14.37 12.03 3.38
C PHE A 119 13.56 10.77 3.71
N VAL A 120 12.23 10.80 3.53
CA VAL A 120 11.35 9.63 3.73
C VAL A 120 11.76 8.49 2.82
N THR A 121 11.95 8.77 1.54
CA THR A 121 12.40 7.77 0.56
C THR A 121 13.77 7.22 0.91
N PHE A 122 14.70 8.08 1.35
CA PHE A 122 16.03 7.65 1.78
C PHE A 122 15.96 6.75 3.01
N ALA A 123 15.25 7.17 4.06
CA ALA A 123 15.05 6.42 5.30
C ALA A 123 14.45 5.03 5.03
N GLN A 124 13.45 4.94 4.14
CA GLN A 124 12.88 3.66 3.72
C GLN A 124 13.91 2.73 3.07
N LYS A 125 14.81 3.25 2.22
CA LYS A 125 15.84 2.46 1.56
C LYS A 125 16.91 1.92 2.52
N ILE A 126 17.18 2.63 3.61
CA ILE A 126 18.19 2.23 4.61
C ILE A 126 17.57 1.57 5.87
N GLY A 127 16.25 1.44 5.93
CA GLY A 127 15.54 0.80 7.05
C GLY A 127 15.42 1.67 8.30
N CYS A 128 15.42 2.99 8.16
CA CYS A 128 15.32 3.95 9.26
C CYS A 128 13.90 4.52 9.40
N SER A 129 13.53 4.94 10.61
CA SER A 129 12.30 5.71 10.86
C SER A 129 12.56 7.21 10.93
N ILE A 130 11.56 8.02 10.58
CA ILE A 130 11.64 9.48 10.66
C ILE A 130 10.79 10.02 11.80
N ILE A 131 11.36 10.95 12.57
CA ILE A 131 10.70 11.74 13.60
C ILE A 131 10.70 13.21 13.12
N ALA A 132 9.54 13.82 12.92
CA ALA A 132 9.46 15.25 12.60
C ALA A 132 9.33 16.10 13.87
N GLU A 133 10.18 17.11 14.01
CA GLU A 133 10.20 18.00 15.16
C GLU A 133 9.52 19.35 14.91
N GLY A 134 9.01 19.96 15.98
CA GLY A 134 8.42 21.30 15.91
C GLY A 134 7.05 21.33 15.23
N ILE A 135 6.25 20.28 15.37
CA ILE A 135 4.86 20.29 14.88
C ILE A 135 4.02 21.25 15.74
N GLU A 136 3.56 22.35 15.16
CA GLU A 136 2.82 23.39 15.86
C GLU A 136 1.35 23.48 15.43
N THR A 137 1.02 22.94 14.25
CA THR A 137 -0.34 23.01 13.70
C THR A 137 -0.90 21.66 13.24
N GLU A 138 -2.23 21.58 13.13
CA GLU A 138 -2.91 20.43 12.53
C GLU A 138 -2.50 20.21 11.06
N ALA A 139 -2.38 21.30 10.29
CA ALA A 139 -2.03 21.24 8.87
C ALA A 139 -0.63 20.63 8.66
N GLU A 140 0.36 21.03 9.46
CA GLU A 140 1.69 20.44 9.42
C GLU A 140 1.64 18.94 9.75
N LEU A 141 0.93 18.54 10.81
CA LEU A 141 0.77 17.13 11.18
C LEU A 141 0.14 16.30 10.04
N MET A 142 -0.90 16.83 9.40
CA MET A 142 -1.58 16.21 8.27
C MET A 142 -0.62 16.03 7.08
N THR A 143 0.12 17.07 6.73
CA THR A 143 1.09 17.03 5.63
C THR A 143 2.22 16.06 5.90
N LEU A 144 2.85 16.11 7.09
CA LEU A 144 3.91 15.17 7.48
C LEU A 144 3.46 13.71 7.38
N ARG A 145 2.24 13.41 7.85
CA ARG A 145 1.67 12.07 7.72
C ARG A 145 1.47 11.67 6.27
N SER A 146 0.95 12.58 5.43
CA SER A 146 0.73 12.31 4.01
C SER A 146 2.02 12.01 3.25
N LEU A 147 3.14 12.63 3.67
CA LEU A 147 4.48 12.39 3.13
C LEU A 147 5.12 11.09 3.65
N GLY A 148 4.50 10.39 4.61
CA GLY A 148 4.99 9.12 5.13
C GLY A 148 5.94 9.23 6.33
N VAL A 149 5.89 10.33 7.08
CA VAL A 149 6.63 10.47 8.35
C VAL A 149 6.06 9.50 9.41
N HIS A 150 6.94 8.85 10.16
CA HIS A 150 6.58 7.75 11.07
C HIS A 150 6.17 8.23 12.46
N TYR A 151 6.88 9.25 12.97
CA TYR A 151 6.71 9.81 14.30
C TYR A 151 6.77 11.33 14.27
N GLY A 152 6.18 11.97 15.27
CA GLY A 152 6.17 13.43 15.38
C GLY A 152 6.36 13.88 16.83
N GLN A 153 6.99 15.03 16.99
CA GLN A 153 7.15 15.76 18.25
C GLN A 153 6.84 17.23 18.00
N GLY A 154 6.08 17.86 18.89
CA GLY A 154 5.78 19.29 18.77
C GLY A 154 4.68 19.74 19.72
N TYR A 155 4.53 21.06 19.84
CA TYR A 155 3.59 21.67 20.78
C TYR A 155 2.12 21.40 20.45
N TYR A 156 1.79 21.11 19.19
CA TYR A 156 0.46 20.63 18.81
C TYR A 156 0.13 19.27 19.42
N LEU A 157 1.14 18.41 19.57
CA LEU A 157 0.95 17.08 20.18
C LEU A 157 0.91 17.19 21.70
N ALA A 158 1.96 17.74 22.30
CA ALA A 158 2.06 18.03 23.72
C ALA A 158 3.28 18.92 23.99
N ARG A 159 3.17 19.83 24.96
CA ARG A 159 4.33 20.60 25.45
C ARG A 159 5.18 19.74 26.39
N PRO A 160 6.51 19.92 26.46
CA PRO A 160 7.35 19.24 27.44
C PRO A 160 6.85 19.47 28.87
N ALA A 161 6.64 18.39 29.62
CA ALA A 161 6.19 18.44 31.02
C ALA A 161 6.65 17.20 31.79
N TYR A 162 6.66 17.30 33.13
CA TYR A 162 6.84 16.18 34.04
C TYR A 162 5.67 16.16 35.05
N PRO A 163 4.94 15.03 35.20
CA PRO A 163 5.10 13.75 34.49
C PRO A 163 4.78 13.84 33.00
N LEU A 164 5.17 12.82 32.22
CA LEU A 164 4.96 12.77 30.76
C LEU A 164 3.48 13.07 30.43
N PRO A 165 3.20 14.15 29.67
CA PRO A 165 1.83 14.55 29.38
C PRO A 165 1.18 13.58 28.40
N ALA A 166 -0.15 13.47 28.47
CA ALA A 166 -0.92 12.86 27.41
C ALA A 166 -0.88 13.74 26.15
N VAL A 167 -1.00 13.12 24.98
CA VAL A 167 -1.19 13.85 23.71
C VAL A 167 -2.52 14.62 23.80
N GLN A 168 -2.53 15.87 23.31
CA GLN A 168 -3.72 16.72 23.24
C GLN A 168 -4.85 15.99 22.51
N THR A 169 -6.10 16.22 22.95
CA THR A 169 -7.25 15.46 22.46
C THR A 169 -7.53 15.76 21.00
N GLU A 170 -7.33 17.00 20.57
CA GLU A 170 -7.46 17.48 19.19
C GLU A 170 -6.45 16.78 18.28
N ALA A 171 -5.18 16.74 18.70
CA ALA A 171 -4.14 16.06 17.96
C ALA A 171 -4.34 14.54 17.94
N LEU A 172 -4.76 13.94 19.06
CA LEU A 172 -5.10 12.52 19.12
C LEU A 172 -6.29 12.19 18.21
N ASN A 173 -7.34 13.02 18.22
CA ASN A 173 -8.48 12.89 17.33
C ASN A 173 -8.07 13.07 15.88
N CYS A 174 -7.16 13.99 15.56
CA CYS A 174 -6.61 14.13 14.22
C CYS A 174 -5.84 12.87 13.80
N ILE A 175 -4.93 12.36 14.64
CA ILE A 175 -4.17 11.13 14.38
C ILE A 175 -5.10 9.91 14.24
N LEU A 176 -6.12 9.79 15.09
CA LEU A 176 -7.11 8.71 15.07
C LEU A 176 -8.09 8.86 13.92
N ALA A 177 -8.55 10.07 13.61
CA ALA A 177 -9.39 10.37 12.47
C ALA A 177 -8.63 10.13 11.18
N LEU A 178 -7.32 10.33 11.14
CA LEU A 178 -6.44 9.93 10.03
C LEU A 178 -6.05 8.44 10.05
N ALA A 179 -6.12 7.76 11.21
CA ALA A 179 -5.97 6.31 11.28
C ALA A 179 -7.25 5.58 10.88
N SER A 180 -8.39 6.24 11.09
CA SER A 180 -9.74 5.81 10.72
C SER A 180 -10.06 6.22 9.28
N ARG A 181 -9.63 7.43 8.88
CA ARG A 181 -9.41 7.90 7.50
C ARG A 181 -7.98 7.59 7.12
N ASN A 182 -7.67 6.30 7.12
CA ASN A 182 -6.52 5.76 6.43
C ASN A 182 -6.15 6.65 5.20
N PRO A 183 -4.91 7.18 5.07
CA PRO A 183 -4.40 7.64 3.78
C PRO A 183 -4.43 6.48 2.75
N THR A 184 -4.59 5.26 3.26
CA THR A 184 -4.94 4.01 2.60
C THR A 184 -6.46 3.82 2.43
N GLY A 185 -7.24 4.90 2.30
CA GLY A 185 -8.69 4.88 2.06
C GLY A 185 -9.09 4.44 0.65
N ILE A 186 -8.39 3.44 0.09
CA ILE A 186 -8.69 2.79 -1.20
C ILE A 186 -8.98 1.29 -1.00
N TRP A 187 -8.68 0.71 0.17
CA TRP A 187 -8.84 -0.73 0.39
C TRP A 187 -10.25 -1.07 0.90
N GLN A 188 -11.22 -1.19 0.00
CA GLN A 188 -12.47 -1.86 0.36
C GLN A 188 -12.30 -3.38 0.55
N LYS A 189 -11.13 -3.95 0.26
CA LYS A 189 -10.71 -5.29 0.73
C LYS A 189 -9.20 -5.31 0.97
N ALA A 190 -8.77 -5.70 2.17
CA ALA A 190 -7.38 -6.07 2.41
C ALA A 190 -7.04 -7.26 1.49
N PHE A 191 -5.96 -7.15 0.70
CA PHE A 191 -5.59 -8.23 -0.21
C PHE A 191 -4.99 -9.38 0.60
N PRO A 192 -5.69 -10.53 0.72
CA PRO A 192 -5.24 -11.62 1.57
C PRO A 192 -4.03 -12.32 0.96
N ILE A 193 -3.09 -12.75 1.81
CA ILE A 193 -1.92 -13.51 1.39
C ILE A 193 -2.27 -14.83 0.68
N GLY A 194 -3.44 -15.40 0.99
CA GLY A 194 -3.96 -16.60 0.34
C GLY A 194 -4.10 -16.47 -1.18
N GLU A 195 -4.38 -15.29 -1.72
CA GLU A 195 -4.56 -15.03 -3.15
C GLU A 195 -3.26 -15.14 -3.96
N ILE A 196 -2.10 -14.94 -3.31
CA ILE A 196 -0.78 -15.13 -3.95
C ILE A 196 -0.07 -16.41 -3.51
N SER A 197 -0.74 -17.26 -2.73
CA SER A 197 -0.17 -18.53 -2.29
C SER A 197 -0.03 -19.50 -3.46
N GLN A 198 1.10 -20.21 -3.49
CA GLN A 198 1.38 -21.24 -4.50
C GLN A 198 1.37 -22.62 -3.84
N PRO A 199 1.02 -23.68 -4.58
CA PRO A 199 1.11 -25.05 -4.07
C PRO A 199 2.53 -25.35 -3.57
N ALA A 200 2.63 -25.85 -2.34
CA ALA A 200 3.91 -26.26 -1.76
C ALA A 200 4.17 -27.74 -2.03
N VAL A 201 5.43 -28.11 -2.26
CA VAL A 201 5.86 -29.51 -2.22
C VAL A 201 5.90 -29.96 -0.77
N GLN A 202 5.33 -31.14 -0.51
CA GLN A 202 5.04 -31.64 0.83
C GLN A 202 5.80 -32.95 1.10
N VAL A 203 6.29 -33.10 2.33
CA VAL A 203 6.91 -34.32 2.84
C VAL A 203 6.43 -34.60 4.26
N THR A 204 6.53 -35.85 4.72
CA THR A 204 6.25 -36.19 6.12
C THR A 204 7.52 -36.07 6.96
N SER A 205 7.39 -35.88 8.28
CA SER A 205 8.51 -35.78 9.23
C SER A 205 9.47 -36.97 9.19
N ASN A 206 8.98 -38.16 8.82
CA ASN A 206 9.75 -39.39 8.67
C ASN A 206 10.43 -39.58 7.30
N THR A 207 10.24 -38.66 6.36
CA THR A 207 10.87 -38.74 5.04
C THR A 207 12.39 -38.70 5.19
N PRO A 208 13.16 -39.64 4.59
CA PRO A 208 14.62 -39.59 4.67
C PRO A 208 15.20 -38.37 3.95
N VAL A 209 16.25 -37.78 4.52
CA VAL A 209 16.95 -36.61 3.95
C VAL A 209 17.47 -36.89 2.53
N ARG A 210 17.95 -38.11 2.25
CA ARG A 210 18.33 -38.56 0.89
C ARG A 210 17.23 -38.33 -0.13
N ARG A 211 16.00 -38.76 0.17
CA ARG A 211 14.86 -38.60 -0.74
C ARG A 211 14.55 -37.13 -1.00
N LEU A 212 14.67 -36.29 0.04
CA LEU A 212 14.49 -34.85 -0.12
C LEU A 212 15.59 -34.25 -1.03
N LYS A 213 16.84 -34.67 -0.87
CA LYS A 213 17.95 -34.24 -1.74
C LYS A 213 17.72 -34.64 -3.20
N GLU A 214 17.30 -35.88 -3.44
CA GLU A 214 16.94 -36.38 -4.78
C GLU A 214 15.79 -35.57 -5.40
N MET A 215 14.77 -35.21 -4.60
CA MET A 215 13.65 -34.38 -5.06
C MET A 215 14.09 -32.97 -5.46
N MET A 216 14.96 -32.33 -4.67
CA MET A 216 15.48 -30.98 -4.95
C MET A 216 16.48 -30.97 -6.11
N ASP A 217 17.28 -32.03 -6.29
CA ASP A 217 18.24 -32.13 -7.40
C ASP A 217 17.56 -32.45 -8.74
N SER A 218 16.42 -33.14 -8.71
CA SER A 218 15.62 -33.42 -9.92
C SER A 218 14.78 -32.24 -10.38
N HIS A 219 14.58 -31.22 -9.53
CA HIS A 219 13.76 -30.04 -9.83
C HIS A 219 14.52 -28.77 -9.43
N ASP A 220 15.27 -28.18 -10.37
CA ASP A 220 16.14 -27.02 -10.08
C ASP A 220 15.41 -25.81 -9.48
N LEU A 221 14.13 -25.65 -9.78
CA LEU A 221 13.29 -24.56 -9.26
C LEU A 221 12.71 -24.83 -7.86
N LEU A 222 12.90 -26.04 -7.31
CA LEU A 222 12.39 -26.42 -6.00
C LEU A 222 13.32 -25.90 -4.90
N ASN A 223 12.99 -24.73 -4.36
CA ASN A 223 13.82 -24.06 -3.35
C ASN A 223 13.49 -24.46 -1.90
N GLY A 224 12.39 -25.18 -1.67
CA GLY A 224 12.00 -25.61 -0.33
C GLY A 224 10.79 -26.54 -0.32
N VAL A 225 10.63 -27.28 0.76
CA VAL A 225 9.50 -28.17 1.02
C VAL A 225 8.89 -27.91 2.39
N VAL A 226 7.59 -28.15 2.52
CA VAL A 226 6.87 -28.06 3.79
C VAL A 226 6.74 -29.47 4.40
N VAL A 227 7.09 -29.61 5.67
CA VAL A 227 6.96 -30.84 6.44
C VAL A 227 5.59 -30.86 7.10
N LEU A 228 4.83 -31.93 6.86
CA LEU A 228 3.48 -32.12 7.39
C LEU A 228 3.39 -33.27 8.39
N GLU A 229 2.51 -33.10 9.37
CA GLU A 229 1.90 -34.18 10.14
C GLU A 229 0.39 -34.18 9.87
N GLY A 230 -0.08 -35.17 9.11
CA GLY A 230 -1.42 -35.13 8.52
C GLY A 230 -1.54 -33.97 7.53
N SER A 231 -2.46 -33.04 7.78
CA SER A 231 -2.67 -31.82 6.96
C SER A 231 -2.06 -30.55 7.56
N ARG A 232 -1.41 -30.66 8.73
CA ARG A 232 -0.88 -29.50 9.47
C ARG A 232 0.61 -29.31 9.17
N PRO A 233 1.06 -28.10 8.82
CA PRO A 233 2.48 -27.81 8.68
C PRO A 233 3.18 -27.80 10.04
N VAL A 234 4.25 -28.57 10.15
CA VAL A 234 5.08 -28.71 11.37
C VAL A 234 6.53 -28.27 11.16
N GLY A 235 6.94 -28.02 9.92
CA GLY A 235 8.27 -27.49 9.63
C GLY A 235 8.49 -27.11 8.17
N LEU A 236 9.64 -26.50 7.90
CA LEU A 236 10.08 -26.07 6.58
C LEU A 236 11.53 -26.51 6.34
N VAL A 237 11.82 -27.05 5.16
CA VAL A 237 13.21 -27.32 4.75
C VAL A 237 13.49 -26.58 3.44
N MET A 238 14.33 -25.55 3.52
CA MET A 238 14.83 -24.83 2.35
C MET A 238 16.08 -25.50 1.79
N ARG A 239 16.31 -25.42 0.47
CA ARG A 239 17.45 -26.05 -0.22
C ARG A 239 18.79 -25.65 0.40
N HIS A 240 18.99 -24.35 0.66
CA HIS A 240 20.21 -23.86 1.29
C HIS A 240 20.40 -24.40 2.73
N HIS A 241 19.32 -24.75 3.43
CA HIS A 241 19.38 -25.33 4.77
C HIS A 241 19.83 -26.80 4.70
N LEU A 242 19.26 -27.55 3.76
CA LEU A 242 19.65 -28.92 3.45
C LEU A 242 21.13 -29.01 3.05
N ASP A 243 21.55 -28.16 2.10
CA ASP A 243 22.94 -28.14 1.61
C ASP A 243 23.93 -27.74 2.71
N ARG A 244 23.51 -26.86 3.64
CA ARG A 244 24.34 -26.50 4.81
C ARG A 244 24.58 -27.69 5.73
N TYR A 245 23.57 -28.50 6.03
CA TYR A 245 23.76 -29.69 6.86
C TYR A 245 24.63 -30.75 6.17
N LEU A 246 24.34 -31.04 4.90
CA LEU A 246 25.06 -32.06 4.14
C LEU A 246 26.49 -31.65 3.76
N GLY A 247 26.75 -30.35 3.62
CA GLY A 247 28.05 -29.80 3.25
C GLY A 247 29.09 -29.77 4.38
N THR A 248 28.72 -30.14 5.62
CA THR A 248 29.70 -30.27 6.72
C THR A 248 30.56 -31.52 6.55
N GLN A 249 31.76 -31.54 7.18
CA GLN A 249 32.75 -32.63 7.05
C GLN A 249 32.18 -34.05 7.29
N TYR A 250 31.15 -34.17 8.14
CA TYR A 250 30.46 -35.43 8.44
C TYR A 250 28.95 -35.38 8.15
N GLY A 251 28.47 -34.34 7.45
CA GLY A 251 27.05 -34.04 7.28
C GLY A 251 26.27 -35.16 6.61
N VAL A 252 26.80 -35.70 5.52
CA VAL A 252 26.21 -36.84 4.82
C VAL A 252 26.10 -38.06 5.74
N ALA A 253 27.17 -38.42 6.46
CA ALA A 253 27.16 -39.58 7.36
C ALA A 253 26.16 -39.43 8.53
N LEU A 254 25.98 -38.20 9.03
CA LEU A 254 25.12 -37.92 10.17
C LEU A 254 23.63 -37.83 9.81
N TYR A 255 23.30 -37.23 8.66
CA TYR A 255 21.94 -36.82 8.34
C TYR A 255 21.30 -37.53 7.14
N PHE A 256 22.08 -38.06 6.18
CA PHE A 256 21.55 -38.45 4.87
C PHE A 256 20.47 -39.55 4.92
N GLU A 257 20.64 -40.55 5.80
CA GLU A 257 19.65 -41.61 6.02
C GLU A 257 18.69 -41.31 7.18
N ARG A 258 18.79 -40.13 7.80
CA ARG A 258 17.93 -39.73 8.92
C ARG A 258 16.63 -39.08 8.44
N PRO A 259 15.59 -39.04 9.29
CA PRO A 259 14.37 -38.30 9.01
C PRO A 259 14.61 -36.79 8.84
N VAL A 260 13.86 -36.15 7.95
CA VAL A 260 13.88 -34.69 7.74
C VAL A 260 13.53 -33.90 9.01
N ALA A 261 12.80 -34.51 9.95
CA ALA A 261 12.52 -33.91 11.26
C ALA A 261 13.78 -33.48 12.04
N MET A 262 14.95 -34.08 11.76
CA MET A 262 16.21 -33.71 12.42
C MET A 262 16.87 -32.43 11.87
N ILE A 263 16.47 -32.00 10.67
CA ILE A 263 17.11 -30.86 9.96
C ILE A 263 16.12 -29.76 9.57
N MET A 264 14.81 -29.96 9.80
CA MET A 264 13.80 -28.98 9.47
C MET A 264 13.85 -27.76 10.39
N ASP A 265 13.48 -26.60 9.85
CA ASP A 265 13.11 -25.47 10.68
C ASP A 265 11.73 -25.76 11.29
N SER A 266 11.68 -25.92 12.61
CA SER A 266 10.44 -26.20 13.36
C SER A 266 9.66 -24.93 13.72
N ASP A 267 10.21 -23.74 13.43
CA ASP A 267 9.53 -22.46 13.63
C ASP A 267 9.59 -21.59 12.36
N PRO A 268 8.98 -22.06 11.24
CA PRO A 268 8.82 -21.22 10.07
C PRO A 268 7.70 -20.22 10.31
N LEU A 269 7.82 -19.01 9.74
CA LEU A 269 6.70 -18.08 9.79
C LEU A 269 5.50 -18.67 9.06
N THR A 270 4.48 -18.93 9.85
CA THR A 270 3.21 -19.48 9.40
C THR A 270 2.14 -18.42 9.63
N VAL A 271 1.37 -18.11 8.59
CA VAL A 271 0.33 -17.07 8.61
C VAL A 271 -1.00 -17.62 8.11
N ASP A 272 -2.10 -17.08 8.63
CA ASP A 272 -3.42 -17.38 8.10
C ASP A 272 -3.62 -16.75 6.71
N SER A 273 -4.35 -17.42 5.84
CA SER A 273 -4.58 -17.01 4.46
C SER A 273 -5.39 -15.72 4.32
N SER A 274 -6.17 -15.38 5.33
CA SER A 274 -6.91 -14.11 5.40
C SER A 274 -6.02 -12.92 5.80
N LEU A 275 -4.78 -13.17 6.25
CA LEU A 275 -3.90 -12.11 6.73
C LEU A 275 -3.48 -11.18 5.58
N PRO A 276 -3.58 -9.84 5.73
CA PRO A 276 -3.21 -8.90 4.68
C PRO A 276 -1.73 -8.98 4.30
N ILE A 277 -1.43 -8.85 3.00
CA ILE A 277 -0.06 -8.87 2.46
C ILE A 277 0.86 -7.85 3.16
N GLU A 278 0.35 -6.69 3.57
CA GLU A 278 1.15 -5.66 4.24
C GLU A 278 1.64 -6.13 5.62
N GLN A 279 0.76 -6.81 6.37
CA GLN A 279 1.11 -7.36 7.67
C GLN A 279 2.08 -8.52 7.51
N VAL A 280 1.84 -9.39 6.52
CA VAL A 280 2.76 -10.50 6.20
C VAL A 280 4.13 -9.97 5.78
N SER A 281 4.19 -8.87 5.02
CA SER A 281 5.44 -8.20 4.62
C SER A 281 6.23 -7.72 5.84
N GLN A 282 5.57 -7.07 6.80
CA GLN A 282 6.22 -6.65 8.04
C GLN A 282 6.75 -7.85 8.84
N LEU A 283 5.95 -8.92 8.97
CA LEU A 283 6.37 -10.15 9.65
C LEU A 283 7.54 -10.84 8.95
N ALA A 284 7.56 -10.83 7.61
CA ALA A 284 8.65 -11.39 6.81
C ALA A 284 9.95 -10.59 6.94
N MET A 285 9.86 -9.26 6.98
CA MET A 285 11.03 -8.38 7.09
C MET A 285 11.62 -8.33 8.51
N ASN A 286 10.83 -8.62 9.53
CA ASN A 286 11.27 -8.66 10.94
C ASN A 286 11.92 -10.00 11.34
N ARG A 287 12.11 -10.95 10.41
CA ARG A 287 12.78 -12.22 10.71
C ARG A 287 14.29 -12.08 10.80
N ASP A 288 14.92 -13.09 11.38
CA ASP A 288 16.37 -13.27 11.32
C ASP A 288 16.88 -13.23 9.87
N ARG A 289 18.03 -12.59 9.65
CA ARG A 289 18.62 -12.40 8.32
C ARG A 289 18.79 -13.70 7.53
N LEU A 290 19.06 -14.81 8.21
CA LEU A 290 19.24 -16.12 7.59
C LEU A 290 17.93 -16.71 7.06
N LYS A 291 16.77 -16.27 7.57
CA LYS A 291 15.43 -16.75 7.21
C LYS A 291 14.68 -15.82 6.23
N LEU A 292 15.31 -14.73 5.76
CA LEU A 292 14.68 -13.76 4.85
C LEU A 292 14.35 -14.33 3.47
N TYR A 293 15.01 -15.41 3.07
CA TYR A 293 14.77 -16.11 1.81
C TYR A 293 13.85 -17.32 1.96
N ASP A 294 13.42 -17.62 3.19
CA ASP A 294 12.57 -18.75 3.48
C ASP A 294 11.15 -18.47 3.02
N PHE A 295 10.46 -19.53 2.59
CA PHE A 295 9.04 -19.42 2.30
C PHE A 295 8.24 -18.96 3.53
N ILE A 296 7.16 -18.24 3.26
CA ILE A 296 6.08 -18.00 4.21
C ILE A 296 5.10 -19.16 4.04
N VAL A 297 4.82 -19.89 5.12
CA VAL A 297 3.82 -20.96 5.11
C VAL A 297 2.44 -20.33 5.29
N VAL A 298 1.54 -20.60 4.35
CA VAL A 298 0.17 -20.07 4.39
C VAL A 298 -0.79 -21.18 4.78
N THR A 299 -1.57 -20.93 5.83
CA THR A 299 -2.55 -21.89 6.36
C THR A 299 -3.97 -21.36 6.27
N LYS A 300 -4.94 -22.26 6.18
CA LYS A 300 -6.36 -21.98 6.39
C LYS A 300 -6.92 -23.02 7.35
N ASP A 301 -7.56 -22.60 8.42
CA ASP A 301 -8.06 -23.51 9.46
C ASP A 301 -6.97 -24.48 10.00
N ASN A 302 -5.75 -23.98 10.21
CA ASN A 302 -4.54 -24.73 10.58
C ASN A 302 -4.07 -25.81 9.58
N GLN A 303 -4.68 -25.90 8.39
CA GLN A 303 -4.23 -26.78 7.32
C GLN A 303 -3.37 -26.03 6.32
N LEU A 304 -2.38 -26.70 5.72
CA LEU A 304 -1.54 -26.11 4.69
C LEU A 304 -2.38 -25.73 3.47
N GLN A 305 -2.38 -24.45 3.10
CA GLN A 305 -2.91 -23.98 1.83
C GLN A 305 -1.82 -23.86 0.76
N GLY A 306 -0.62 -23.39 1.15
CA GLY A 306 0.48 -23.20 0.22
C GLY A 306 1.66 -22.45 0.83
N VAL A 307 2.52 -21.94 -0.02
CA VAL A 307 3.67 -21.11 0.34
C VAL A 307 3.72 -19.84 -0.49
N VAL A 308 4.32 -18.79 0.07
CA VAL A 308 4.63 -17.54 -0.62
C VAL A 308 6.12 -17.23 -0.47
N SER A 309 6.79 -16.90 -1.57
CA SER A 309 8.17 -16.39 -1.49
C SER A 309 8.16 -14.90 -1.10
N VAL A 310 9.20 -14.46 -0.38
CA VAL A 310 9.35 -13.04 -0.03
C VAL A 310 9.46 -12.17 -1.28
N GLN A 311 10.06 -12.67 -2.36
CA GLN A 311 10.09 -11.97 -3.65
C GLN A 311 8.69 -11.76 -4.20
N THR A 312 7.87 -12.82 -4.28
CA THR A 312 6.48 -12.74 -4.76
C THR A 312 5.65 -11.77 -3.92
N LEU A 313 5.85 -11.79 -2.60
CA LEU A 313 5.22 -10.86 -1.67
C LEU A 313 5.57 -9.40 -1.99
N LEU A 314 6.86 -9.08 -2.12
CA LEU A 314 7.34 -7.73 -2.39
C LEU A 314 6.96 -7.24 -3.79
N ASP A 315 7.02 -8.10 -4.80
CA ASP A 315 6.60 -7.79 -6.18
C ASP A 315 5.10 -7.48 -6.23
N THR A 316 4.29 -8.28 -5.53
CA THR A 316 2.84 -8.07 -5.45
C THR A 316 2.53 -6.77 -4.72
N MET A 317 3.17 -6.52 -3.58
CA MET A 317 3.04 -5.26 -2.85
C MET A 317 3.43 -4.05 -3.70
N THR A 318 4.49 -4.18 -4.50
CA THR A 318 4.95 -3.11 -5.40
C THR A 318 3.95 -2.86 -6.53
N LYS A 319 3.41 -3.91 -7.16
CA LYS A 319 2.34 -3.78 -8.17
C LYS A 319 1.12 -3.07 -7.61
N ILE A 320 0.66 -3.53 -6.44
CA ILE A 320 -0.45 -2.95 -5.69
C ILE A 320 -0.18 -1.46 -5.38
N ARG A 321 1.01 -1.12 -4.90
CA ARG A 321 1.42 0.28 -4.62
C ARG A 321 1.56 1.13 -5.89
N MET A 322 2.04 0.57 -6.98
CA MET A 322 2.18 1.28 -8.26
C MET A 322 0.83 1.66 -8.86
N GLU A 323 -0.17 0.78 -8.77
CA GLU A 323 -1.54 1.05 -9.20
C GLU A 323 -2.18 2.15 -8.35
N VAL A 324 -1.96 2.11 -7.03
CA VAL A 324 -2.48 3.11 -6.09
C VAL A 324 -1.78 4.47 -6.18
N ALA A 325 -0.44 4.51 -6.30
CA ALA A 325 0.35 5.75 -6.34
C ALA A 325 0.11 6.59 -7.60
N ARG A 326 -0.34 5.96 -8.70
CA ARG A 326 -0.73 6.69 -9.92
C ARG A 326 -2.10 7.35 -9.82
N GLY A 327 -2.82 7.17 -8.70
CA GLY A 327 -4.20 7.60 -8.56
C GLY A 327 -5.04 7.09 -9.73
N ALA A 328 -4.73 5.88 -10.22
CA ALA A 328 -5.31 5.26 -11.40
C ALA A 328 -6.07 3.99 -11.00
N ASN A 329 -7.10 3.66 -11.75
CA ASN A 329 -7.85 2.43 -11.57
C ASN A 329 -6.96 1.22 -11.96
N PRO A 330 -6.83 0.21 -11.08
CA PRO A 330 -5.86 -0.88 -11.22
C PRO A 330 -6.07 -1.71 -12.51
N LEU A 331 -7.32 -1.93 -12.88
CA LEU A 331 -7.65 -2.71 -14.08
C LEU A 331 -7.39 -1.92 -15.37
N THR A 332 -7.82 -0.67 -15.42
CA THR A 332 -7.86 0.10 -16.69
C THR A 332 -6.67 1.01 -16.90
N GLY A 333 -5.93 1.35 -15.84
CA GLY A 333 -4.85 2.33 -15.87
C GLY A 333 -5.30 3.78 -16.04
N LEU A 334 -6.61 4.04 -16.13
CA LEU A 334 -7.18 5.40 -16.19
C LEU A 334 -7.14 6.08 -14.83
N PRO A 335 -7.04 7.42 -14.75
CA PRO A 335 -7.22 8.18 -13.52
C PRO A 335 -8.43 7.72 -12.69
N GLY A 336 -8.21 7.35 -11.44
CA GLY A 336 -9.18 6.88 -10.45
C GLY A 336 -9.86 8.02 -9.69
N ASN A 337 -10.72 7.66 -8.73
CA ASN A 337 -11.63 8.61 -8.07
C ASN A 337 -10.93 9.86 -7.47
N LEU A 338 -9.77 9.70 -6.82
CA LEU A 338 -9.04 10.83 -6.23
C LEU A 338 -8.54 11.83 -7.28
N THR A 339 -8.06 11.34 -8.42
CA THR A 339 -7.57 12.19 -9.51
C THR A 339 -8.75 12.88 -10.21
N VAL A 340 -9.87 12.17 -10.35
CA VAL A 340 -11.13 12.71 -10.86
C VAL A 340 -11.63 13.88 -10.00
N GLU A 341 -11.74 13.68 -8.68
CA GLU A 341 -12.22 14.70 -7.75
C GLU A 341 -11.34 15.95 -7.75
N ARG A 342 -10.01 15.76 -7.79
CA ARG A 342 -9.05 16.88 -7.91
C ARG A 342 -9.24 17.65 -9.21
N GLU A 343 -9.37 16.96 -10.33
CA GLU A 343 -9.54 17.61 -11.64
C GLU A 343 -10.86 18.39 -11.71
N ILE A 344 -11.97 17.81 -11.20
CA ILE A 344 -13.25 18.52 -11.09
C ILE A 344 -13.09 19.77 -10.21
N SER A 345 -12.46 19.63 -9.04
CA SER A 345 -12.25 20.74 -8.10
C SER A 345 -11.40 21.85 -8.71
N ASN A 346 -10.36 21.50 -9.46
CA ASN A 346 -9.51 22.47 -10.16
C ASN A 346 -10.31 23.27 -11.19
N ARG A 347 -11.08 22.60 -12.06
CA ARG A 347 -11.89 23.28 -13.09
C ARG A 347 -12.99 24.16 -12.50
N LEU A 348 -13.61 23.73 -11.39
CA LEU A 348 -14.58 24.54 -10.65
C LEU A 348 -13.93 25.79 -10.04
N THR A 349 -12.72 25.65 -9.47
CA THR A 349 -11.98 26.77 -8.86
C THR A 349 -11.52 27.79 -9.90
N GLU A 350 -11.06 27.32 -11.06
CA GLU A 350 -10.61 28.16 -12.18
C GLU A 350 -11.76 28.89 -12.91
N LYS A 351 -13.03 28.60 -12.56
CA LYS A 351 -14.25 29.11 -13.23
C LYS A 351 -14.25 28.87 -14.76
N SER A 352 -13.53 27.84 -15.21
CA SER A 352 -13.50 27.47 -16.62
C SER A 352 -14.78 26.70 -16.96
N PRO A 353 -15.50 27.06 -18.03
CA PRO A 353 -16.69 26.30 -18.43
C PRO A 353 -16.29 24.94 -18.97
N PHE A 354 -16.80 23.87 -18.34
CA PHE A 354 -16.59 22.49 -18.80
C PHE A 354 -17.90 21.71 -18.77
N VAL A 355 -17.94 20.60 -19.48
CA VAL A 355 -19.02 19.63 -19.45
C VAL A 355 -18.48 18.34 -18.84
N CYS A 356 -19.27 17.79 -17.92
CA CYS A 356 -19.00 16.51 -17.29
C CYS A 356 -19.89 15.43 -17.93
N ILE A 357 -19.28 14.37 -18.43
CA ILE A 357 -19.98 13.22 -18.99
C ILE A 357 -19.68 12.03 -18.09
N TYR A 358 -20.68 11.56 -17.35
CA TYR A 358 -20.60 10.31 -16.62
C TYR A 358 -21.11 9.17 -17.50
N LEU A 359 -20.42 8.04 -17.44
CA LEU A 359 -20.73 6.87 -18.22
C LEU A 359 -20.85 5.65 -17.32
N ASP A 360 -21.85 4.82 -17.60
CA ASP A 360 -22.14 3.59 -16.86
C ASP A 360 -22.50 2.47 -17.86
N LEU A 361 -22.14 1.22 -17.54
CA LEU A 361 -22.48 0.06 -18.37
C LEU A 361 -23.75 -0.63 -17.85
N ASP A 362 -24.82 -0.57 -18.63
CA ASP A 362 -26.09 -1.16 -18.23
C ASP A 362 -25.99 -2.70 -18.19
N ASN A 363 -26.55 -3.30 -17.14
CA ASN A 363 -26.61 -4.75 -16.94
C ASN A 363 -25.24 -5.45 -16.87
N PHE A 364 -24.15 -4.72 -16.58
CA PHE A 364 -22.80 -5.29 -16.52
C PHE A 364 -22.66 -6.41 -15.48
N LYS A 365 -23.34 -6.29 -14.33
CA LYS A 365 -23.38 -7.36 -13.33
C LYS A 365 -23.95 -8.68 -13.90
N SER A 366 -25.09 -8.59 -14.59
CA SER A 366 -25.73 -9.76 -15.21
C SER A 366 -24.83 -10.39 -16.28
N TYR A 367 -24.04 -9.56 -16.99
CA TYR A 367 -23.03 -10.05 -17.92
C TYR A 367 -21.93 -10.84 -17.21
N ASN A 368 -21.39 -10.33 -16.09
CA ASN A 368 -20.38 -11.04 -15.29
C ASN A 368 -20.91 -12.36 -14.74
N ASP A 369 -22.16 -12.40 -14.29
CA ASP A 369 -22.80 -13.62 -13.78
C ASP A 369 -22.91 -14.71 -14.85
N ARG A 370 -23.07 -14.32 -16.14
CA ARG A 370 -23.20 -15.25 -17.29
C ARG A 370 -21.86 -15.64 -17.90
N TYR A 371 -20.95 -14.68 -18.08
CA TYR A 371 -19.73 -14.83 -18.87
C TYR A 371 -18.45 -14.91 -18.01
N GLY A 372 -18.57 -14.73 -16.69
CA GLY A 372 -17.45 -14.72 -15.76
C GLY A 372 -16.72 -13.38 -15.69
N PHE A 373 -16.09 -13.12 -14.54
CA PHE A 373 -15.40 -11.86 -14.26
C PHE A 373 -14.23 -11.59 -15.22
N GLU A 374 -13.53 -12.62 -15.71
CA GLU A 374 -12.43 -12.44 -16.67
C GLU A 374 -12.90 -11.84 -18.01
N ASN A 375 -14.08 -12.25 -18.49
CA ASN A 375 -14.69 -11.63 -19.67
C ASN A 375 -15.20 -10.22 -19.35
N GLY A 376 -15.72 -10.01 -18.14
CA GLY A 376 -16.09 -8.70 -17.61
C GLY A 376 -14.93 -7.71 -17.64
N ASP A 377 -13.78 -8.11 -17.13
CA ASP A 377 -12.57 -7.29 -17.08
C ASP A 377 -12.07 -6.93 -18.48
N ARG A 378 -12.13 -7.88 -19.42
CA ARG A 378 -11.81 -7.61 -20.84
C ARG A 378 -12.78 -6.61 -21.47
N LEU A 379 -14.07 -6.66 -21.11
CA LEU A 379 -15.07 -5.70 -21.57
C LEU A 379 -14.80 -4.31 -20.99
N LEU A 380 -14.50 -4.20 -19.70
CA LEU A 380 -14.12 -2.93 -19.04
C LEU A 380 -12.86 -2.32 -19.65
N LEU A 381 -11.82 -3.14 -19.90
CA LEU A 381 -10.60 -2.71 -20.58
C LEU A 381 -10.88 -2.18 -21.99
N MET A 382 -11.79 -2.83 -22.73
CA MET A 382 -12.21 -2.38 -24.06
C MET A 382 -12.97 -1.05 -23.99
N ALA A 383 -13.91 -0.92 -23.05
CA ALA A 383 -14.66 0.31 -22.81
C ALA A 383 -13.72 1.49 -22.50
N ALA A 384 -12.78 1.30 -21.57
CA ALA A 384 -11.78 2.30 -21.18
C ALA A 384 -10.90 2.74 -22.35
N ARG A 385 -10.36 1.79 -23.12
CA ARG A 385 -9.51 2.07 -24.29
C ARG A 385 -10.29 2.79 -25.39
N LEU A 386 -11.53 2.38 -25.63
CA LEU A 386 -12.40 3.02 -26.61
C LEU A 386 -12.71 4.47 -26.20
N LEU A 387 -13.07 4.69 -24.94
CA LEU A 387 -13.40 6.02 -24.41
C LEU A 387 -12.24 6.98 -24.60
N THR A 388 -11.04 6.52 -24.22
CA THR A 388 -9.79 7.27 -24.39
C THR A 388 -9.51 7.61 -25.86
N ALA A 389 -9.68 6.64 -26.77
CA ALA A 389 -9.45 6.84 -28.19
C ALA A 389 -10.46 7.82 -28.82
N VAL A 390 -11.73 7.77 -28.40
CA VAL A 390 -12.77 8.70 -28.85
C VAL A 390 -12.49 10.12 -28.37
N VAL A 391 -12.19 10.29 -27.08
CA VAL A 391 -11.86 11.60 -26.50
C VAL A 391 -10.62 12.20 -27.16
N ARG A 392 -9.56 11.41 -27.35
CA ARG A 392 -8.35 11.89 -28.04
C ARG A 392 -8.59 12.39 -29.47
N LYS A 393 -9.57 11.82 -30.17
CA LYS A 393 -9.85 12.13 -31.59
C LYS A 393 -10.92 13.22 -31.77
N TYR A 394 -11.93 13.26 -30.91
CA TYR A 394 -13.12 14.11 -31.07
C TYR A 394 -13.31 15.13 -29.94
N GLY A 395 -12.52 15.00 -28.87
CA GLY A 395 -12.49 15.92 -27.73
C GLY A 395 -11.58 17.13 -27.94
N GLY A 396 -11.35 17.87 -26.87
CA GLY A 396 -10.40 18.98 -26.78
C GLY A 396 -9.01 18.57 -26.29
N ALA A 397 -8.05 19.50 -26.39
CA ALA A 397 -6.65 19.26 -26.04
C ALA A 397 -6.43 19.00 -24.53
N ASN A 398 -7.29 19.57 -23.68
CA ASN A 398 -7.24 19.41 -22.22
C ASN A 398 -8.38 18.54 -21.69
N ASP A 399 -8.90 17.62 -22.51
CA ASP A 399 -9.94 16.71 -22.05
C ASP A 399 -9.38 15.66 -21.09
N PHE A 400 -10.16 15.32 -20.08
CA PHE A 400 -9.79 14.35 -19.06
C PHE A 400 -10.70 13.13 -19.14
N VAL A 401 -10.14 11.94 -18.93
CA VAL A 401 -10.87 10.67 -18.87
C VAL A 401 -10.48 9.96 -17.58
N GLY A 402 -11.45 9.49 -16.81
CA GLY A 402 -11.23 8.76 -15.57
C GLY A 402 -12.14 7.54 -15.43
N HIS A 403 -11.78 6.66 -14.51
CA HIS A 403 -12.53 5.47 -14.12
C HIS A 403 -12.72 5.48 -12.60
N ILE A 404 -13.94 5.74 -12.16
CA ILE A 404 -14.29 5.94 -10.75
C ILE A 404 -14.30 4.59 -10.00
N GLY A 405 -14.94 3.57 -10.57
CA GLY A 405 -14.95 2.21 -10.06
C GLY A 405 -16.04 1.35 -10.70
N GLY A 406 -15.89 0.02 -10.65
CA GLY A 406 -16.85 -0.91 -11.26
C GLY A 406 -16.96 -0.69 -12.78
N ASP A 407 -18.14 -0.23 -13.20
CA ASP A 407 -18.52 0.13 -14.57
C ASP A 407 -18.69 1.65 -14.78
N ASP A 408 -18.31 2.48 -13.81
CA ASP A 408 -18.44 3.94 -13.83
C ASP A 408 -17.20 4.66 -14.39
N PHE A 409 -17.39 5.37 -15.50
CA PHE A 409 -16.37 6.22 -16.13
C PHE A 409 -16.81 7.69 -16.14
N ILE A 410 -15.84 8.58 -16.36
CA ILE A 410 -16.07 10.01 -16.44
C ILE A 410 -15.20 10.66 -17.52
N VAL A 411 -15.77 11.64 -18.21
CA VAL A 411 -15.05 12.51 -19.15
C VAL A 411 -15.33 13.97 -18.80
N LEU A 412 -14.29 14.78 -18.76
CA LEU A 412 -14.40 16.24 -18.64
C LEU A 412 -13.94 16.85 -19.95
N THR A 413 -14.84 17.56 -20.63
CA THR A 413 -14.62 18.08 -21.99
C THR A 413 -15.27 19.45 -22.17
N TYR A 414 -15.15 20.03 -23.35
CA TYR A 414 -15.81 21.28 -23.72
C TYR A 414 -17.22 21.04 -24.24
N LYS A 415 -18.09 22.04 -24.05
CA LYS A 415 -19.51 21.98 -24.42
C LYS A 415 -19.76 21.68 -25.90
N ASP A 416 -18.94 22.23 -26.80
CA ASP A 416 -19.02 22.01 -28.24
C ASP A 416 -18.50 20.63 -28.67
N LYS A 417 -17.74 19.93 -27.80
CA LYS A 417 -17.20 18.58 -28.08
C LYS A 417 -18.05 17.45 -27.49
N ALA A 418 -18.75 17.71 -26.39
CA ALA A 418 -19.47 16.70 -25.62
C ALA A 418 -20.41 15.84 -26.48
N GLU A 419 -21.22 16.44 -27.35
CA GLU A 419 -22.15 15.69 -28.19
C GLU A 419 -21.43 14.77 -29.20
N ALA A 420 -20.32 15.24 -29.79
CA ALA A 420 -19.53 14.45 -30.71
C ALA A 420 -18.90 13.25 -30.01
N VAL A 421 -18.34 13.44 -28.81
CA VAL A 421 -17.77 12.37 -27.97
C VAL A 421 -18.83 11.32 -27.65
N CYS A 422 -19.99 11.71 -27.10
CA CYS A 422 -21.07 10.79 -26.75
C CYS A 422 -21.55 9.97 -27.95
N ARG A 423 -21.89 10.62 -29.07
CA ARG A 423 -22.41 9.95 -30.26
C ARG A 423 -21.40 8.98 -30.88
N ARG A 424 -20.12 9.34 -30.89
CA ARG A 424 -19.05 8.48 -31.44
C ARG A 424 -18.78 7.30 -30.53
N TYR A 425 -18.72 7.54 -29.22
CA TYR A 425 -18.53 6.47 -28.25
C TYR A 425 -19.64 5.43 -28.32
N ILE A 426 -20.91 5.84 -28.24
CA ILE A 426 -22.07 4.94 -28.35
C ILE A 426 -21.99 4.08 -29.61
N ARG A 427 -21.77 4.71 -30.77
CA ARG A 427 -21.71 4.01 -32.06
C ARG A 427 -20.61 2.95 -32.11
N TYR A 428 -19.42 3.26 -31.59
CA TYR A 428 -18.31 2.32 -31.61
C TYR A 428 -18.47 1.24 -30.55
N PHE A 429 -18.99 1.59 -29.38
CA PHE A 429 -19.26 0.66 -28.28
C PHE A 429 -20.27 -0.40 -28.72
N ASP A 430 -21.42 0.00 -29.26
CA ASP A 430 -22.48 -0.91 -29.73
C ASP A 430 -22.00 -1.89 -30.81
N ARG A 431 -20.97 -1.50 -31.58
CA ARG A 431 -20.36 -2.39 -32.57
C ARG A 431 -19.39 -3.39 -31.94
N LEU A 432 -18.56 -2.93 -31.00
CA LEU A 432 -17.48 -3.73 -30.41
C LEU A 432 -17.99 -4.67 -29.31
N VAL A 433 -18.99 -4.25 -28.53
CA VAL A 433 -19.54 -5.04 -27.41
C VAL A 433 -20.08 -6.39 -27.88
N LYS A 434 -20.58 -6.48 -29.11
CA LYS A 434 -21.07 -7.72 -29.73
C LYS A 434 -20.01 -8.82 -29.88
N ASN A 435 -18.72 -8.49 -29.79
CA ASN A 435 -17.63 -9.48 -29.87
C ASN A 435 -17.37 -10.17 -28.52
N PHE A 436 -18.00 -9.70 -27.44
CA PHE A 436 -17.88 -10.23 -26.09
C PHE A 436 -18.99 -11.23 -25.73
N TYR A 437 -19.79 -11.64 -26.71
CA TYR A 437 -20.90 -12.57 -26.55
C TYR A 437 -20.69 -13.82 -27.39
N SER A 438 -21.31 -14.92 -26.96
CA SER A 438 -21.42 -16.12 -27.77
C SER A 438 -22.19 -15.82 -29.07
N PRO A 439 -21.95 -16.57 -30.17
CA PRO A 439 -22.71 -16.40 -31.41
C PRO A 439 -24.23 -16.50 -31.21
N GLU A 440 -24.67 -17.35 -30.28
CA GLU A 440 -26.07 -17.58 -29.94
C GLU A 440 -26.70 -16.34 -29.28
N ASP A 441 -26.10 -15.84 -28.21
CA ASP A 441 -26.62 -14.69 -27.45
C ASP A 441 -26.54 -13.40 -28.30
N LYS A 442 -25.50 -13.29 -29.14
CA LYS A 442 -25.36 -12.21 -30.12
C LYS A 442 -26.50 -12.17 -31.14
N ASN A 443 -26.88 -13.32 -31.70
CA ASN A 443 -27.96 -13.40 -32.69
C ASN A 443 -29.34 -13.17 -32.06
N ARG A 444 -29.52 -13.53 -30.78
CA ARG A 444 -30.76 -13.29 -30.03
C ARG A 444 -30.86 -11.85 -29.49
N GLY A 445 -29.76 -11.09 -29.49
CA GLY A 445 -29.73 -9.71 -28.99
C GLY A 445 -29.74 -9.59 -27.46
N GLY A 446 -29.38 -10.66 -26.76
CA GLY A 446 -29.44 -10.74 -25.30
C GLY A 446 -29.30 -12.17 -24.80
N PHE A 447 -29.41 -12.35 -23.49
CA PHE A 447 -29.28 -13.64 -22.82
C PHE A 447 -30.23 -13.73 -21.62
N TYR A 448 -30.56 -14.95 -21.21
CA TYR A 448 -31.25 -15.19 -19.94
C TYR A 448 -30.24 -15.29 -18.79
N GLY A 449 -30.46 -14.51 -17.75
CA GLY A 449 -29.68 -14.51 -16.51
C GLY A 449 -30.60 -14.67 -15.30
N LEU A 450 -30.02 -14.90 -14.12
CA LEU A 450 -30.79 -14.99 -12.88
C LEU A 450 -30.90 -13.61 -12.22
N ASN A 451 -32.10 -13.22 -11.79
CA ASN A 451 -32.26 -12.05 -10.93
C ASN A 451 -31.84 -12.37 -9.48
N ARG A 452 -31.88 -11.37 -8.57
CA ARG A 452 -31.54 -11.55 -7.14
C ARG A 452 -32.41 -12.56 -6.40
N GLN A 453 -33.53 -12.99 -6.98
CA GLN A 453 -34.48 -13.96 -6.43
C GLN A 453 -34.33 -15.35 -7.07
N GLY A 454 -33.30 -15.56 -7.92
CA GLY A 454 -33.03 -16.83 -8.59
C GLY A 454 -33.98 -17.14 -9.75
N GLN A 455 -34.72 -16.16 -10.26
CA GLN A 455 -35.60 -16.35 -11.42
C GLN A 455 -34.88 -16.01 -12.72
N ALA A 456 -35.14 -16.79 -13.77
CA ALA A 456 -34.63 -16.51 -15.11
C ALA A 456 -35.32 -15.27 -15.70
N VAL A 457 -34.53 -14.22 -15.97
CA VAL A 457 -34.95 -12.95 -16.55
C VAL A 457 -34.15 -12.70 -17.83
N TRP A 458 -34.80 -12.11 -18.83
CA TRP A 458 -34.16 -11.69 -20.06
C TRP A 458 -33.35 -10.40 -19.86
N PHE A 459 -32.08 -10.42 -20.25
CA PHE A 459 -31.20 -9.27 -20.29
C PHE A 459 -30.79 -8.94 -21.73
N PRO A 460 -30.94 -7.68 -22.19
CA PRO A 460 -30.38 -7.26 -23.47
C PRO A 460 -28.84 -7.28 -23.43
N LEU A 461 -28.20 -7.13 -24.59
CA LEU A 461 -26.76 -6.87 -24.64
C LEU A 461 -26.41 -5.63 -23.80
N VAL A 462 -25.21 -5.61 -23.22
CA VAL A 462 -24.69 -4.48 -22.44
C VAL A 462 -24.73 -3.23 -23.31
N SER A 463 -25.38 -2.20 -22.78
CA SER A 463 -25.45 -0.85 -23.36
C SER A 463 -24.72 0.15 -22.47
N VAL A 464 -24.56 1.38 -22.96
CA VAL A 464 -23.95 2.47 -22.21
C VAL A 464 -24.95 3.59 -21.93
N SER A 465 -25.00 4.02 -20.68
CA SER A 465 -25.77 5.18 -20.24
C SER A 465 -24.83 6.35 -19.98
N LEU A 466 -24.97 7.44 -20.73
CA LEU A 466 -24.17 8.65 -20.59
C LEU A 466 -24.99 9.81 -20.02
N ALA A 467 -24.65 10.30 -18.83
CA ALA A 467 -25.24 11.49 -18.23
C ALA A 467 -24.33 12.70 -18.46
N VAL A 468 -24.85 13.75 -19.09
CA VAL A 468 -24.09 14.93 -19.49
C VAL A 468 -24.57 16.15 -18.73
N VAL A 469 -23.68 16.78 -17.97
CA VAL A 469 -23.94 17.93 -17.11
C VAL A 469 -23.07 19.11 -17.56
N ASP A 470 -23.70 20.26 -17.77
CA ASP A 470 -23.02 21.51 -18.10
C ASP A 470 -22.58 22.23 -16.82
N CYS A 471 -21.27 22.37 -16.62
CA CYS A 471 -20.66 23.00 -15.46
C CYS A 471 -20.16 24.40 -15.83
N ALA A 472 -21.09 25.31 -16.15
CA ALA A 472 -20.80 26.69 -16.51
C ALA A 472 -20.52 27.60 -15.28
N GLY A 473 -19.54 27.22 -14.45
CA GLY A 473 -18.98 28.08 -13.39
C GLY A 473 -19.85 28.35 -12.16
N HIS A 474 -21.05 27.76 -12.05
CA HIS A 474 -22.00 27.99 -10.95
C HIS A 474 -22.47 26.69 -10.26
N CYS A 475 -21.75 25.58 -10.47
CA CYS A 475 -22.10 24.27 -9.91
C CYS A 475 -21.15 23.91 -8.78
N SER A 476 -21.67 23.59 -7.59
CA SER A 476 -20.87 23.00 -6.51
C SER A 476 -20.61 21.50 -6.79
N SER A 477 -19.57 20.94 -6.16
CA SER A 477 -19.28 19.50 -6.30
C SER A 477 -20.45 18.62 -5.83
N GLU A 478 -21.18 19.06 -4.81
CA GLU A 478 -22.37 18.36 -4.31
C GLU A 478 -23.52 18.39 -5.32
N GLN A 479 -23.79 19.55 -5.92
CA GLN A 479 -24.79 19.69 -6.97
C GLN A 479 -24.44 18.83 -8.20
N LEU A 480 -23.17 18.77 -8.60
CA LEU A 480 -22.74 17.93 -9.72
C LEU A 480 -23.02 16.45 -9.45
N ALA A 481 -22.71 15.96 -8.24
CA ALA A 481 -22.96 14.58 -7.85
C ALA A 481 -24.46 14.24 -7.83
N GLU A 482 -25.28 15.09 -7.22
CA GLU A 482 -26.74 14.90 -7.14
C GLU A 482 -27.38 14.90 -8.53
N THR A 483 -27.03 15.89 -9.34
CA THR A 483 -27.50 16.07 -10.71
C THR A 483 -27.17 14.86 -11.58
N THR A 484 -25.94 14.35 -11.42
CA THR A 484 -25.44 13.17 -12.13
C THR A 484 -26.20 11.90 -11.74
N ALA A 485 -26.42 11.68 -10.44
CA ALA A 485 -27.14 10.50 -9.96
C ALA A 485 -28.55 10.41 -10.55
N GLN A 486 -29.26 11.55 -10.58
CA GLN A 486 -30.60 11.65 -11.15
C GLN A 486 -30.60 11.42 -12.68
N LEU A 487 -29.64 11.99 -13.40
CA LEU A 487 -29.51 11.80 -14.85
C LEU A 487 -29.12 10.37 -15.22
N LYS A 488 -28.26 9.72 -14.43
CA LYS A 488 -27.91 8.30 -14.61
C LYS A 488 -29.15 7.42 -14.48
N GLN A 489 -29.95 7.63 -13.43
CA GLN A 489 -31.18 6.86 -13.25
C GLN A 489 -32.17 7.07 -14.40
N TYR A 490 -32.29 8.29 -14.91
CA TYR A 490 -33.12 8.59 -16.08
C TYR A 490 -32.57 7.97 -17.38
N ALA A 491 -31.25 7.96 -17.58
CA ALA A 491 -30.61 7.35 -18.74
C ALA A 491 -30.81 5.82 -18.76
N LYS A 492 -30.64 5.15 -17.60
CA LYS A 492 -30.84 3.70 -17.42
C LYS A 492 -32.26 3.21 -17.73
N ASN A 493 -33.25 4.09 -17.64
CA ASN A 493 -34.64 3.76 -17.98
C ASN A 493 -34.93 3.76 -19.49
N LYS A 494 -33.97 4.17 -20.32
CA LYS A 494 -34.09 4.12 -21.78
C LYS A 494 -33.48 2.83 -22.32
N SER A 495 -34.08 2.28 -23.36
CA SER A 495 -33.59 1.04 -23.98
C SER A 495 -32.37 1.30 -24.87
N GLY A 496 -31.30 0.54 -24.62
CA GLY A 496 -30.07 0.59 -25.40
C GLY A 496 -29.17 1.79 -25.06
N SER A 497 -28.07 1.91 -25.79
CA SER A 497 -27.05 2.92 -25.50
C SER A 497 -27.54 4.34 -25.78
N VAL A 498 -27.45 5.22 -24.79
CA VAL A 498 -28.03 6.55 -24.83
C VAL A 498 -27.16 7.59 -24.13
N TYR A 499 -27.28 8.85 -24.54
CA TYR A 499 -26.82 9.98 -23.76
C TYR A 499 -27.97 10.92 -23.42
N VAL A 500 -27.93 11.50 -22.22
CA VAL A 500 -28.93 12.46 -21.74
C VAL A 500 -28.22 13.71 -21.25
N TRP A 501 -28.66 14.85 -21.77
CA TRP A 501 -28.21 16.16 -21.32
C TRP A 501 -29.10 16.65 -20.18
N ASP A 502 -28.49 17.31 -19.19
CA ASP A 502 -29.28 18.12 -18.27
C ASP A 502 -29.93 19.28 -19.02
N ARG A 503 -31.24 19.40 -18.88
CA ARG A 503 -32.04 20.49 -19.47
C ARG A 503 -32.75 21.33 -18.41
N ARG A 504 -32.49 21.08 -17.13
CA ARG A 504 -33.05 21.86 -16.02
C ARG A 504 -32.39 23.23 -16.03
N GLN A 505 -33.19 24.29 -16.21
CA GLN A 505 -32.69 25.65 -16.09
C GLN A 505 -32.38 25.93 -14.62
N HIS A 506 -31.11 26.07 -14.25
CA HIS A 506 -30.73 26.66 -12.97
C HIS A 506 -31.16 28.13 -12.99
N ARG A 507 -32.30 28.45 -12.35
CA ARG A 507 -32.55 29.83 -11.93
C ARG A 507 -31.49 30.19 -10.88
N PRO A 508 -30.77 31.32 -11.00
CA PRO A 508 -29.90 31.76 -9.94
C PRO A 508 -30.72 31.96 -8.66
N PRO A 509 -30.18 31.62 -7.47
CA PRO A 509 -30.83 31.98 -6.21
C PRO A 509 -30.99 33.51 -6.15
N LEU A 510 -32.20 33.96 -5.81
CA LEU A 510 -32.56 35.36 -5.62
C LEU A 510 -31.81 35.99 -4.43
#